data_AF-A0A9N8NF89-F1
#
_entry.id   AF-A0A9N8NF89-F1
#
_cell.length_a   1.000
_cell.length_b   1.000
_cell.length_c   1.000
_cell.angle_alpha   90.00
_cell.angle_beta   90.00
_cell.angle_gamma   90.00
#
_symmetry.space_group_name_H-M   'P 1'
#
loop_
_entity.id
_entity.type
_entity.pdbx_description
1 polymer ?
#
loop_
_entity_poly.entity_id
_entity_poly.type
_entity_poly.pdbx_seq_one_letter_code
_entity_poly.pdbx_strand_id
1 'polypeptide(L)'
;MAPPASPLHRHQSSLEGILDFSSQPPLDPSHRDCAKRRFDQIINHFEEDEGSRAGRDKYDRVKLVSLTYEHSTNETSKDRLLAAFLAFAGLPIATNEEINFDDLNRRDEL
;
A
#
# COMPACT_ATOMS: atom_id res chain seq x y z
N MET A 1 6.22 -39.75 18.11
CA MET A 1 5.43 -38.66 17.50
C MET A 1 6.42 -37.74 16.81
N ALA A 2 6.38 -37.60 15.49
CA ALA A 2 7.25 -36.64 14.81
C ALA A 2 6.74 -35.20 15.06
N PRO A 3 7.64 -34.21 15.21
CA PRO A 3 7.22 -32.82 15.40
C PRO A 3 6.45 -32.32 14.16
N PRO A 4 5.48 -31.41 14.34
CA PRO A 4 4.76 -30.82 13.22
C PRO A 4 5.74 -30.07 12.30
N ALA A 5 5.52 -30.18 10.99
CA ALA A 5 6.33 -29.46 10.00
C ALA A 5 6.21 -27.95 10.24
N SER A 6 7.36 -27.26 10.26
CA SER A 6 7.39 -25.81 10.45
C SER A 6 6.71 -25.09 9.29
N PRO A 7 5.95 -24.00 9.56
CA PRO A 7 5.32 -23.21 8.51
C PRO A 7 6.37 -22.74 7.50
N LEU A 8 6.16 -23.06 6.23
CA LEU A 8 7.00 -22.56 5.15
C LEU A 8 6.56 -21.14 4.83
N HIS A 9 7.25 -20.15 5.41
CA HIS A 9 7.09 -18.71 5.17
C HIS A 9 7.51 -18.29 3.74
N ARG A 10 7.44 -19.19 2.77
CA ARG A 10 7.97 -19.02 1.41
C ARG A 10 7.38 -17.79 0.69
N HIS A 11 6.12 -17.48 0.98
CA HIS A 11 5.42 -16.30 0.44
C HIS A 11 5.71 -15.02 1.22
N GLN A 12 6.03 -15.13 2.52
CA GLN A 12 6.44 -13.99 3.32
C GLN A 12 7.85 -13.54 2.94
N SER A 13 8.79 -14.47 2.74
CA SER A 13 10.17 -14.17 2.37
C SER A 13 10.31 -13.41 1.05
N SER A 14 9.39 -13.57 0.09
CA SER A 14 9.39 -12.76 -1.13
C SER A 14 8.96 -11.31 -0.92
N LEU A 15 8.29 -11.02 0.20
CA LEU A 15 7.78 -9.70 0.54
C LEU A 15 8.59 -9.02 1.65
N GLU A 16 9.47 -9.73 2.37
CA GLU A 16 10.25 -9.19 3.50
C GLU A 16 11.20 -8.03 3.13
N GLY A 17 11.49 -7.82 1.85
CA GLY A 17 12.23 -6.65 1.36
C GLY A 17 11.36 -5.46 0.94
N ILE A 18 10.03 -5.62 0.96
CA ILE A 18 9.04 -4.62 0.54
C ILE A 18 8.15 -4.23 1.72
N LEU A 19 7.74 -5.22 2.52
CA LEU A 19 6.88 -5.08 3.68
C LEU A 19 7.68 -5.43 4.92
N ASP A 20 7.69 -4.52 5.88
CA ASP A 20 8.19 -4.81 7.22
C ASP A 20 7.13 -5.63 7.99
N PHE A 21 7.37 -6.93 8.11
CA PHE A 21 6.51 -7.84 8.88
C PHE A 21 6.83 -7.85 10.38
N SER A 22 7.80 -7.06 10.83
CA SER A 22 8.05 -6.89 12.26
C SER A 22 6.82 -6.28 12.94
N SER A 23 6.68 -6.54 14.23
CA SER A 23 5.61 -5.97 15.04
C SER A 23 5.83 -4.48 15.27
N GLN A 24 5.55 -3.66 14.25
CA GLN A 24 5.45 -2.22 14.38
C GLN A 24 4.17 -1.84 15.14
N PRO A 25 4.21 -0.75 15.93
CA PRO A 25 3.01 -0.22 16.56
C PRO A 25 1.99 0.18 15.48
N PRO A 26 0.68 0.00 15.74
CA PRO A 26 -0.37 0.54 14.87
C PRO A 26 -0.23 2.05 14.66
N LEU A 27 -0.82 2.56 13.58
CA LEU A 27 -0.84 4.00 13.36
C LEU A 27 -1.66 4.68 14.45
N ASP A 28 -1.21 5.87 14.87
CA ASP A 28 -2.04 6.77 15.68
C ASP A 28 -3.35 7.07 14.92
N PRO A 29 -4.52 7.14 15.58
CA PRO A 29 -5.78 7.40 14.89
C PRO A 29 -5.75 8.63 13.96
N SER A 30 -5.08 9.70 14.37
CA SER A 30 -4.94 10.91 13.54
C SER A 30 -4.07 10.67 12.30
N HIS A 31 -3.01 9.89 12.44
CA HIS A 31 -2.15 9.49 11.33
C HIS A 31 -2.85 8.51 10.40
N ARG A 32 -3.69 7.63 10.95
CA ARG A 32 -4.49 6.65 10.18
C ARG A 32 -5.43 7.36 9.21
N ASP A 33 -6.18 8.34 9.70
CA ASP A 33 -7.12 9.10 8.87
C ASP A 33 -6.39 9.88 7.77
N CYS A 34 -5.25 10.50 8.11
CA CYS A 34 -4.41 11.18 7.12
C CYS A 34 -3.86 10.21 6.06
N ALA A 35 -3.33 9.07 6.49
CA ALA A 35 -2.75 8.05 5.61
C ALA A 35 -3.80 7.46 4.67
N LYS A 36 -4.98 7.15 5.19
CA LYS A 36 -6.10 6.66 4.40
C LYS A 36 -6.54 7.69 3.37
N ARG A 37 -6.73 8.95 3.76
CA ARG A 37 -7.12 10.02 2.83
C ARG A 37 -6.12 10.15 1.67
N ARG A 38 -4.82 10.06 1.97
CA ARG A 38 -3.74 10.12 0.98
C ARG A 38 -3.72 8.89 0.08
N PHE A 39 -3.90 7.70 0.65
CA PHE A 39 -4.05 6.47 -0.11
C PHE A 39 -5.21 6.56 -1.10
N ASP A 40 -6.39 7.01 -0.65
CA ASP A 40 -7.57 7.18 -1.49
C ASP A 40 -7.31 8.20 -2.62
N GLN A 41 -6.61 9.31 -2.34
CA GLN A 41 -6.21 10.29 -3.37
C GLN A 41 -5.34 9.66 -4.47
N ILE A 42 -4.38 8.81 -4.09
CA ILE A 42 -3.48 8.14 -5.03
C ILE A 42 -4.25 7.11 -5.86
N ILE A 43 -5.03 6.25 -5.21
CA ILE A 43 -5.83 5.23 -5.90
C ILE A 43 -6.78 5.88 -6.91
N ASN A 44 -7.53 6.90 -6.51
CA ASN A 44 -8.47 7.59 -7.41
C ASN A 44 -7.76 8.22 -8.61
N HIS A 45 -6.61 8.87 -8.39
CA HIS A 45 -5.84 9.47 -9.48
C HIS A 45 -5.40 8.44 -10.54
N PHE A 46 -4.90 7.28 -10.09
CA PHE A 46 -4.44 6.25 -11.02
C PHE A 46 -5.58 5.38 -11.58
N GLU A 47 -6.71 5.22 -10.89
CA GLU A 47 -7.90 4.56 -11.45
C GLU A 47 -8.47 5.34 -12.65
N GLU A 48 -8.48 6.68 -12.57
CA GLU A 48 -8.91 7.55 -13.66
C GLU A 48 -7.96 7.49 -14.89
N ASP A 49 -6.64 7.33 -14.66
CA ASP A 49 -5.63 7.23 -15.72
C ASP A 49 -5.56 5.83 -16.37
N GLU A 50 -5.65 4.75 -15.57
CA GLU A 50 -5.65 3.36 -16.07
C GLU A 50 -6.90 3.04 -16.92
N GLY A 51 -8.04 3.71 -16.65
CA GLY A 51 -9.22 3.64 -17.51
C GLY A 51 -8.96 4.04 -18.96
N SER A 52 -7.93 4.85 -19.22
CA SER A 52 -7.49 5.27 -20.56
C SER A 52 -6.37 4.39 -21.14
N ARG A 53 -5.64 3.63 -20.31
CA ARG A 53 -4.46 2.82 -20.70
C ARG A 53 -4.71 1.31 -20.75
N ALA A 54 -5.88 0.85 -20.32
CA ALA A 54 -6.25 -0.56 -20.28
C ALA A 54 -6.36 -1.19 -21.69
N GLY A 55 -5.22 -1.54 -22.28
CA GLY A 55 -5.13 -2.66 -23.20
C GLY A 55 -5.57 -3.92 -22.46
N ARG A 56 -6.48 -4.68 -23.08
CA ARG A 56 -7.26 -5.82 -22.53
C ARG A 56 -6.44 -6.98 -21.89
N ASP A 57 -5.12 -6.85 -21.80
CA ASP A 57 -4.18 -7.93 -21.48
C ASP A 57 -3.20 -7.60 -20.34
N LYS A 58 -3.38 -6.45 -19.63
CA LYS A 58 -2.55 -6.10 -18.47
C LYS A 58 -3.31 -6.26 -17.16
N TYR A 59 -2.61 -6.82 -16.19
CA TYR A 59 -3.05 -6.91 -14.81
C TYR A 59 -3.21 -5.51 -14.19
N ASP A 60 -4.38 -5.24 -13.61
CA ASP A 60 -4.72 -3.97 -12.97
C ASP A 60 -4.08 -3.88 -11.58
N ARG A 61 -2.97 -3.13 -11.51
CA ARG A 61 -2.18 -2.97 -10.29
C ARG A 61 -2.87 -2.07 -9.27
N VAL A 62 -3.57 -1.04 -9.74
CA VAL A 62 -4.28 -0.10 -8.87
C VAL A 62 -5.38 -0.85 -8.11
N LYS A 63 -6.13 -1.67 -8.85
CA LYS A 63 -7.17 -2.51 -8.28
C LYS A 63 -6.62 -3.59 -7.35
N LEU A 64 -5.46 -4.18 -7.64
CA LEU A 64 -4.80 -5.08 -6.70
C LEU A 64 -4.52 -4.40 -5.36
N VAL A 65 -3.90 -3.22 -5.40
CA VAL A 65 -3.54 -2.48 -4.17
C VAL A 65 -4.80 -2.09 -3.39
N SER A 66 -5.80 -1.55 -4.08
CA SER A 66 -7.11 -1.17 -3.51
C SER A 66 -7.80 -2.36 -2.83
N LEU A 67 -7.91 -3.50 -3.53
CA LEU A 67 -8.54 -4.71 -2.99
C LEU A 67 -7.73 -5.33 -1.84
N THR A 68 -6.40 -5.22 -1.86
CA THR A 68 -5.55 -5.70 -0.76
C THR A 68 -5.85 -4.91 0.53
N TYR A 69 -6.01 -3.59 0.42
CA TYR A 69 -6.41 -2.76 1.55
C TYR A 69 -7.85 -3.06 2.00
N GLU A 70 -8.79 -3.16 1.07
CA GLU A 70 -10.21 -3.42 1.37
C GLU A 70 -10.39 -4.73 2.14
N HIS A 71 -9.78 -5.82 1.65
CA HIS A 71 -9.92 -7.18 2.17
C HIS A 71 -8.91 -7.56 3.26
N SER A 72 -8.05 -6.64 3.71
CA SER A 72 -7.19 -6.86 4.87
C SER A 72 -8.04 -7.14 6.13
N THR A 73 -7.72 -8.22 6.84
CA THR A 73 -8.60 -8.84 7.85
C THR A 73 -8.73 -8.07 9.16
N ASN A 74 -7.80 -7.18 9.47
CA ASN A 74 -7.84 -6.36 10.66
C ASN A 74 -7.23 -4.97 10.43
N GLU A 75 -7.54 -4.06 11.33
CA GLU A 75 -7.10 -2.66 11.27
C GLU A 75 -5.57 -2.53 11.31
N THR A 76 -4.88 -3.36 12.10
CA THR A 76 -3.42 -3.40 12.13
C THR A 76 -2.80 -3.77 10.78
N SER A 77 -3.45 -4.65 10.01
CA SER A 77 -2.98 -5.04 8.67
C SER A 77 -3.22 -3.91 7.68
N LYS A 78 -4.35 -3.21 7.80
CA LYS A 78 -4.64 -2.00 7.01
C LYS A 78 -3.62 -0.90 7.29
N ASP A 79 -3.31 -0.65 8.55
CA ASP A 79 -2.30 0.33 8.98
C ASP A 79 -0.91 0.01 8.39
N ARG A 80 -0.49 -1.27 8.45
CA ARG A 80 0.79 -1.71 7.89
C ARG A 80 0.86 -1.50 6.40
N LEU A 81 -0.24 -1.80 5.68
CA LEU A 81 -0.30 -1.56 4.24
C LEU A 81 -0.19 -0.08 3.93
N LEU A 82 -0.94 0.78 4.62
CA LEU A 82 -0.89 2.23 4.43
C LEU A 82 0.53 2.77 4.69
N ALA A 83 1.15 2.36 5.78
CA ALA A 83 2.50 2.77 6.13
C ALA A 83 3.53 2.32 5.08
N ALA A 84 3.48 1.05 4.66
CA ALA A 84 4.40 0.51 3.65
C ALA A 84 4.19 1.17 2.28
N PHE A 85 2.94 1.35 1.86
CA PHE A 85 2.61 1.96 0.58
C PHE A 85 3.09 3.42 0.49
N LEU A 86 2.81 4.22 1.51
CA LEU A 86 3.24 5.63 1.55
C LEU A 86 4.76 5.74 1.67
N ALA A 87 5.40 4.87 2.46
CA ALA A 87 6.86 4.82 2.54
C ALA A 87 7.48 4.48 1.18
N PHE A 88 6.92 3.49 0.46
CA PHE A 88 7.36 3.13 -0.88
C PHE A 88 7.19 4.30 -1.87
N ALA A 89 6.09 5.05 -1.78
CA ALA A 89 5.85 6.24 -2.59
C ALA A 89 6.67 7.48 -2.17
N GLY A 90 7.53 7.38 -1.16
CA GLY A 90 8.28 8.53 -0.62
C GLY A 90 7.39 9.61 -0.01
N LEU A 91 6.19 9.24 0.45
CA LEU A 91 5.19 10.15 0.98
C LEU A 91 5.13 10.12 2.51
N PRO A 92 5.12 11.29 3.17
CA PRO A 92 4.90 11.36 4.60
C PRO A 92 3.47 10.94 4.97
N ILE A 93 3.35 10.18 6.06
CA ILE A 93 2.08 9.63 6.60
C ILE A 93 1.20 10.75 7.20
N ALA A 94 1.80 11.68 7.92
CA ALA A 94 1.10 12.65 8.76
C ALA A 94 1.31 14.09 8.28
N THR A 95 0.64 14.46 7.20
CA THR A 95 0.56 15.87 6.75
C THR A 95 -0.80 16.15 6.11
N ASN A 96 -1.30 17.34 6.39
CA ASN A 96 -2.60 17.83 5.94
C ASN A 96 -2.58 18.31 4.49
N GLU A 97 -1.41 18.39 3.86
CA GLU A 97 -1.27 18.81 2.47
C GLU A 97 -1.87 17.75 1.53
N GLU A 98 -2.49 18.21 0.45
CA GLU A 98 -2.94 17.34 -0.63
C GLU A 98 -1.76 16.94 -1.53
N ILE A 99 -1.87 15.77 -2.16
CA ILE A 99 -0.85 15.29 -3.08
C ILE A 99 -1.02 16.03 -4.41
N ASN A 100 -0.02 16.82 -4.80
CA ASN A 100 0.03 17.43 -6.13
C ASN A 100 0.62 16.42 -7.12
N PHE A 101 -0.22 15.85 -7.99
CA PHE A 101 0.18 14.90 -9.03
C PHE A 101 0.74 15.56 -10.30
N ASP A 102 0.58 16.88 -10.45
CA ASP A 102 1.12 17.66 -11.57
C ASP A 102 2.58 18.11 -11.34
N ASP A 103 3.12 17.87 -10.14
CA ASP A 103 4.53 18.13 -9.84
C ASP A 103 5.42 17.11 -10.58
N LEU A 104 5.94 17.55 -11.73
CA LEU A 104 6.75 16.79 -12.68
C LEU A 104 8.02 16.17 -12.09
N ASN A 105 8.44 16.56 -10.89
CA ASN A 105 9.63 16.02 -10.23
C ASN A 105 9.46 14.59 -9.67
N ARG A 106 8.25 14.01 -9.71
CA ARG A 106 7.97 12.67 -9.17
C ARG A 106 7.74 11.57 -10.21
N ARG A 107 7.77 11.88 -11.50
CA ARG A 107 7.53 10.89 -12.56
C ARG A 107 8.68 9.90 -12.74
N ASP A 108 9.88 10.23 -12.25
CA ASP A 108 11.07 9.40 -12.35
C ASP A 108 11.34 8.55 -11.09
N GLU A 109 10.48 8.61 -10.05
CA GLU A 109 10.66 7.90 -8.77
C GLU A 109 9.50 6.96 -8.37
N LEU A 110 8.51 6.72 -9.24
CA LEU A 110 7.39 5.80 -8.99
C LEU A 110 7.38 4.60 -9.95
#